data_AF-A0A1I7US77-F1
#
_entry.id   AF-A0A1I7US77-F1
#
_cell.length_a   1.000
_cell.length_b   1.000
_cell.length_c   1.000
_cell.angle_alpha   90.00
_cell.angle_beta   90.00
_cell.angle_gamma   90.00
#
_symmetry.space_group_name_H-M   'P 1'
#
loop_
_entity.id
_entity.type
_entity.pdbx_description
1 polymer ?
#
loop_
_entity_poly.entity_id
_entity_poly.type
_entity_poly.pdbx_seq_one_letter_code
_entity_poly.pdbx_strand_id
1 'polypeptide(L)'
;MFSKGRSLCVCSNGPLRSYRSIGVPLTTIYCGSFGLCISLLALHFFYRYIAVCKPDKMYYFDGKRILLTFLPPSIIFITWSLTTYYPMMPDAMREEHYYDVLMENFHTNAYEASFLVMMYKSPKADQWIISQLLACGYMCSVMSSCFSVILFCGWNSLKQMKNCASHMSSRTRELNRQLFVTLGIQTLLPVITMYLPVGLIIVLPIFGIEVGVAANKTAAFLGLYPALDPLIAMLLIKDFRNVIFCKAKAVGVQSVVSNTSKNGTNQ
;
A
#
# COMPACT_ATOMS: atom_id res chain seq x y z
N MET A 1 18.33 0.65 0.79
CA MET A 1 18.03 0.16 2.15
C MET A 1 18.99 -0.94 2.53
N PHE A 2 19.55 -0.87 3.72
CA PHE A 2 20.48 -1.87 4.27
C PHE A 2 20.29 -1.94 5.78
N SER A 3 20.43 -3.12 6.38
CA SER A 3 20.42 -3.27 7.84
C SER A 3 21.78 -3.76 8.33
N LYS A 4 22.35 -3.08 9.34
CA LYS A 4 23.60 -3.41 10.04
C LYS A 4 23.34 -3.40 11.54
N GLY A 5 23.68 -4.47 12.26
CA GLY A 5 23.40 -4.63 13.67
C GLY A 5 21.94 -4.32 14.02
N ARG A 6 21.74 -3.50 15.06
CA ARG A 6 20.42 -3.01 15.47
C ARG A 6 20.04 -1.70 14.80
N SER A 7 20.24 -1.63 13.49
CA SER A 7 19.93 -0.43 12.71
C SER A 7 19.49 -0.73 11.27
N LEU A 8 18.77 0.23 10.69
CA LEU A 8 18.28 0.24 9.32
C LEU A 8 18.67 1.57 8.66
N CYS A 9 19.35 1.50 7.52
CA CYS A 9 19.75 2.64 6.71
C CYS A 9 18.96 2.69 5.40
N VAL A 10 18.52 3.90 5.04
CA VAL A 10 17.95 4.23 3.73
C VAL A 10 18.87 5.24 3.08
N CYS A 11 19.54 4.84 1.98
CA CYS A 11 20.46 5.69 1.24
C CYS A 11 19.89 6.02 -0.14
N SER A 12 20.08 7.26 -0.58
CA SER A 12 19.79 7.69 -1.94
C SER A 12 20.90 7.23 -2.88
N ASN A 13 20.53 6.50 -3.95
CA ASN A 13 21.46 6.08 -5.00
C ASN A 13 21.30 6.93 -6.29
N GLY A 14 20.73 8.12 -6.18
CA GLY A 14 20.48 9.02 -7.31
C GLY A 14 21.61 10.04 -7.57
N PRO A 15 21.45 10.92 -8.58
CA PRO A 15 22.43 11.97 -8.89
C PRO A 15 22.62 12.96 -7.73
N LEU A 16 21.64 13.06 -6.83
CA LEU A 16 21.67 13.93 -5.65
C LEU A 16 22.26 13.24 -4.42
N ARG A 17 22.87 12.05 -4.55
CA ARG A 17 23.38 11.27 -3.42
C ARG A 17 24.43 12.01 -2.59
N SER A 18 25.25 12.87 -3.18
CA SER A 18 26.31 13.62 -2.47
C SER A 18 25.85 14.99 -1.96
N TYR A 19 24.61 15.41 -2.26
CA TYR A 19 24.08 16.73 -1.90
C TYR A 19 23.11 16.62 -0.72
N ARG A 20 23.63 16.50 0.50
CA ARG A 20 22.83 16.24 1.72
C ARG A 20 21.66 17.20 1.93
N SER A 21 21.85 18.50 1.68
CA SER A 21 20.81 19.51 1.85
C SER A 21 19.55 19.26 1.01
N ILE A 22 19.68 18.49 -0.08
CA ILE A 22 18.56 18.13 -0.97
C ILE A 22 18.24 16.63 -0.83
N GLY A 23 19.26 15.77 -0.82
CA GLY A 23 19.10 14.33 -0.80
C GLY A 23 18.49 13.80 0.50
N VAL A 24 18.80 14.39 1.65
CA VAL A 24 18.20 13.98 2.94
C VAL A 24 16.70 14.30 2.99
N PRO A 25 16.24 15.54 2.67
CA PRO A 25 14.81 15.83 2.54
C PRO A 25 14.09 14.94 1.51
N LEU A 26 14.70 14.68 0.36
CA LEU A 26 14.09 13.80 -0.66
C LEU A 26 13.95 12.35 -0.16
N THR A 27 14.97 11.83 0.50
CA THR A 27 14.93 10.47 1.09
C THR A 27 13.89 10.40 2.20
N THR A 28 13.71 11.48 2.95
CA THR A 28 12.69 11.61 3.99
C THR A 28 11.28 11.57 3.38
N ILE A 29 11.04 12.37 2.34
CA ILE A 29 9.77 12.38 1.60
C ILE A 29 9.49 10.99 1.01
N TYR A 30 10.51 10.31 0.50
CA TYR A 30 10.41 8.94 0.03
C TYR A 30 9.97 7.99 1.15
N CYS A 31 10.57 8.07 2.34
CA CYS A 31 10.12 7.28 3.49
C CYS A 31 8.67 7.63 3.91
N GLY A 32 8.32 8.92 3.94
CA GLY A 32 6.96 9.39 4.24
C GLY A 32 5.92 8.88 3.25
N SER A 33 6.31 8.71 1.97
CA SER A 33 5.43 8.16 0.93
C SER A 33 4.95 6.74 1.26
N PHE A 34 5.69 5.98 2.09
CA PHE A 34 5.27 4.65 2.51
C PHE A 34 4.03 4.73 3.41
N GLY A 35 4.06 5.64 4.39
CA GLY A 35 2.90 5.95 5.23
C GLY A 35 1.72 6.48 4.43
N LEU A 36 1.98 7.30 3.41
CA LEU A 36 0.96 7.78 2.48
C LEU A 36 0.30 6.62 1.71
N CYS A 37 1.08 5.74 1.09
CA CYS A 37 0.52 4.61 0.34
C CYS A 37 -0.28 3.66 1.23
N ILE A 38 0.20 3.36 2.43
CA ILE A 38 -0.49 2.51 3.42
C ILE A 38 -1.83 3.12 3.85
N SER A 39 -1.85 4.43 4.12
CA SER A 39 -3.07 5.13 4.53
C SER A 39 -4.07 5.34 3.38
N LEU A 40 -3.60 5.60 2.16
CA LEU A 40 -4.45 5.65 0.97
C LEU A 40 -5.12 4.30 0.68
N LEU A 41 -4.40 3.20 0.91
CA LEU A 41 -4.98 1.87 0.80
C LEU A 41 -6.09 1.64 1.83
N ALA A 42 -5.87 2.02 3.10
CA ALA A 42 -6.91 2.00 4.12
C ALA A 42 -8.13 2.84 3.72
N LEU A 43 -7.90 4.04 3.17
CA LEU A 43 -8.97 4.90 2.66
C LEU A 43 -9.75 4.23 1.52
N HIS A 44 -9.07 3.54 0.61
CA HIS A 44 -9.71 2.83 -0.50
C HIS A 44 -10.62 1.69 -0.01
N PHE A 45 -10.19 0.92 0.99
CA PHE A 45 -11.04 -0.08 1.64
C PHE A 45 -12.22 0.54 2.40
N PHE A 46 -11.99 1.68 3.07
CA PHE A 46 -13.05 2.42 3.74
C PHE A 46 -14.09 2.95 2.75
N TYR A 47 -13.67 3.51 1.61
CA TYR A 47 -14.56 3.92 0.53
C TYR A 47 -15.43 2.76 0.04
N ARG A 48 -14.82 1.60 -0.25
CA ARG A 48 -15.55 0.39 -0.68
C ARG A 48 -16.58 -0.05 0.35
N TYR A 49 -16.23 0.01 1.64
CA TYR A 49 -17.16 -0.29 2.72
C TYR A 49 -18.34 0.67 2.74
N ILE A 50 -18.12 1.98 2.59
CA ILE A 50 -19.22 2.95 2.49
C ILE A 50 -20.10 2.64 1.27
N ALA A 51 -19.50 2.40 0.10
CA ALA A 51 -20.21 2.11 -1.13
C ALA A 51 -21.14 0.89 -1.03
N VAL A 52 -20.71 -0.16 -0.33
CA VAL A 52 -21.43 -1.44 -0.26
C VAL A 52 -22.36 -1.50 0.96
N CYS A 53 -21.87 -1.10 2.14
CA CYS A 53 -22.57 -1.30 3.40
C CYS A 53 -23.36 -0.09 3.87
N LYS A 54 -22.99 1.12 3.43
CA LYS A 54 -23.56 2.40 3.88
C LYS A 54 -23.72 3.38 2.71
N PRO A 55 -24.49 3.03 1.66
CA PRO A 55 -24.66 3.89 0.49
C PRO A 55 -25.29 5.26 0.85
N ASP A 56 -26.03 5.33 1.96
CA ASP A 56 -26.56 6.57 2.56
C ASP A 56 -25.45 7.58 2.93
N LYS A 57 -24.23 7.10 3.18
CA LYS A 57 -23.07 7.94 3.54
C LYS A 57 -22.15 8.23 2.36
N MET A 58 -22.54 7.88 1.14
CA MET A 58 -21.71 8.11 -0.05
C MET A 58 -21.43 9.60 -0.31
N TYR A 59 -22.26 10.50 0.23
CA TYR A 59 -22.10 11.95 0.12
C TYR A 59 -20.75 12.49 0.64
N TYR A 60 -20.02 11.73 1.48
CA TYR A 60 -18.66 12.09 1.91
C TYR A 60 -17.64 12.02 0.76
N PHE A 61 -17.90 11.17 -0.22
CA PHE A 61 -17.04 10.93 -1.38
C PHE A 61 -17.55 11.62 -2.65
N ASP A 62 -18.56 12.49 -2.54
CA ASP A 62 -19.17 13.18 -3.66
C ASP A 62 -18.66 14.63 -3.80
N GLY A 63 -18.54 15.08 -5.04
CA GLY A 63 -18.06 16.41 -5.41
C GLY A 63 -16.74 16.78 -4.75
N LYS A 64 -16.66 18.00 -4.19
CA LYS A 64 -15.44 18.53 -3.55
C LYS A 64 -15.13 17.89 -2.19
N ARG A 65 -16.07 17.17 -1.57
CA ARG A 65 -15.88 16.59 -0.23
C ARG A 65 -14.89 15.43 -0.23
N ILE A 66 -14.68 14.79 -1.37
CA ILE A 66 -13.64 13.77 -1.53
C ILE A 66 -12.25 14.28 -1.13
N LEU A 67 -11.95 15.57 -1.33
CA LEU A 67 -10.69 16.18 -0.92
C LEU A 67 -10.47 16.13 0.60
N LEU A 68 -11.54 16.23 1.40
CA LEU A 68 -11.46 16.12 2.86
C LEU A 68 -11.04 14.70 3.28
N THR A 69 -11.37 13.68 2.49
CA THR A 69 -11.00 12.29 2.80
C THR A 69 -9.51 12.00 2.63
N PHE A 70 -8.78 12.85 1.89
CA PHE A 70 -7.32 12.80 1.76
C PHE A 70 -6.57 13.49 2.91
N LEU A 71 -7.27 14.18 3.81
CA LEU A 71 -6.65 14.86 4.94
C LEU A 71 -5.94 13.87 5.90
N PRO A 72 -6.54 12.75 6.34
CA PRO A 72 -5.84 11.80 7.21
C PRO A 72 -4.58 11.18 6.58
N PRO A 73 -4.59 10.69 5.31
CA PRO A 73 -3.37 10.25 4.63
C PRO A 73 -2.29 11.35 4.53
N SER A 74 -2.70 12.59 4.30
CA SER A 74 -1.77 13.73 4.22
C SER A 74 -1.12 14.03 5.57
N ILE A 75 -1.88 13.96 6.67
CA ILE A 75 -1.34 14.10 8.02
C ILE A 75 -0.32 13.00 8.29
N ILE A 76 -0.66 11.74 7.98
CA ILE A 76 0.25 10.59 8.16
C ILE A 76 1.53 10.79 7.35
N PHE A 77 1.44 11.26 6.10
CA PHE A 77 2.61 11.56 5.28
C PHE A 77 3.53 12.60 5.94
N ILE A 78 2.97 13.69 6.44
CA ILE A 78 3.72 14.76 7.10
C ILE A 78 4.38 14.23 8.38
N THR A 79 3.61 13.60 9.27
CA THR A 79 4.13 13.12 10.55
C THR A 79 5.14 11.98 10.38
N TRP A 80 4.95 11.09 9.41
CA TRP A 80 5.94 10.06 9.06
C TRP A 80 7.23 10.69 8.50
N SER A 81 7.11 11.73 7.67
CA SER A 81 8.28 12.47 7.17
C SER A 81 9.02 13.18 8.31
N LEU A 82 8.32 13.84 9.22
CA LEU A 82 8.97 14.52 10.35
C LEU A 82 9.64 13.54 11.33
N THR A 83 8.96 12.43 11.63
CA THR A 83 9.51 11.36 12.50
C THR A 83 10.65 10.58 11.85
N THR A 84 10.83 10.67 10.53
CA THR A 84 12.03 10.16 9.86
C THR A 84 13.12 11.21 9.80
N TYR A 85 12.79 12.47 9.50
CA TYR A 85 13.77 13.55 9.33
C TYR A 85 14.58 13.81 10.60
N TYR A 86 13.91 14.14 11.71
CA TYR A 86 14.60 14.63 12.90
C TYR A 86 15.45 13.58 13.61
N PRO A 87 14.94 12.37 13.94
CA PRO A 87 15.73 11.42 14.70
C PRO A 87 16.76 10.68 13.83
N MET A 88 16.55 10.53 12.52
CA MET A 88 17.35 9.67 11.64
C MET A 88 18.38 10.42 10.78
N MET A 89 18.52 11.73 10.97
CA MET A 89 19.46 12.55 10.22
C MET A 89 20.90 12.04 10.38
N PRO A 90 21.75 12.13 9.34
CA PRO A 90 23.17 11.83 9.46
C PRO A 90 23.82 12.62 10.60
N ASP A 91 24.60 11.92 11.42
CA ASP A 91 25.52 12.48 12.40
C ASP A 91 26.83 11.67 12.38
N ALA A 92 27.87 12.15 13.06
CA ALA A 92 29.18 11.51 13.06
C ALA A 92 29.15 10.02 13.46
N MET A 93 28.25 9.66 14.39
CA MET A 93 28.12 8.28 14.88
C MET A 93 27.46 7.36 13.83
N ARG A 94 26.43 7.85 13.13
CA ARG A 94 25.78 7.13 12.03
C ARG A 94 26.68 7.01 10.80
N GLU A 95 27.44 8.05 10.50
CA GLU A 95 28.41 8.09 9.40
C GLU A 95 29.51 7.04 9.60
N GLU A 96 30.14 7.04 10.78
CA GLU A 96 31.17 6.06 11.13
C GLU A 96 30.60 4.63 11.09
N HIS A 97 29.40 4.41 11.63
CA HIS A 97 28.80 3.07 11.66
C HIS A 97 28.52 2.50 10.26
N TYR A 98 28.16 3.35 9.29
CA TYR A 98 27.79 2.96 7.93
C TYR A 98 28.88 3.19 6.87
N TYR A 99 30.06 3.69 7.26
CA TYR A 99 31.16 3.98 6.34
C TYR A 99 31.51 2.79 5.43
N ASP A 100 31.85 1.65 6.03
CA ASP A 100 32.27 0.45 5.28
C ASP A 100 31.18 -0.02 4.33
N VAL A 101 29.93 -0.06 4.80
CA VAL A 101 28.80 -0.55 4.02
C VAL A 101 28.51 0.34 2.82
N LEU A 102 28.55 1.66 3.01
CA LEU A 102 28.30 2.64 1.94
C LEU A 102 29.46 2.65 0.92
N MET A 103 30.70 2.48 1.36
CA MET A 103 31.85 2.38 0.48
C MET A 103 31.87 1.07 -0.31
N GLU A 104 31.61 -0.06 0.33
CA GLU A 104 31.67 -1.39 -0.29
C GLU A 104 30.50 -1.63 -1.25
N ASN A 105 29.26 -1.31 -0.84
CA ASN A 105 28.05 -1.67 -1.60
C ASN A 105 27.58 -0.56 -2.55
N PHE A 106 27.88 0.71 -2.25
CA PHE A 106 27.37 1.87 -2.99
C PHE A 106 28.49 2.78 -3.53
N HIS A 107 29.75 2.46 -3.28
CA HIS A 107 30.93 3.25 -3.69
C HIS A 107 30.76 4.74 -3.38
N THR A 108 30.21 5.04 -2.20
CA THR A 108 29.86 6.40 -1.79
C THR A 108 30.41 6.67 -0.39
N ASN A 109 31.10 7.80 -0.25
CA ASN A 109 31.62 8.24 1.04
C ASN A 109 30.45 8.59 1.98
N ALA A 110 30.38 7.94 3.14
CA ALA A 110 29.34 8.19 4.13
C ALA A 110 29.28 9.66 4.58
N TYR A 111 30.41 10.36 4.64
CA TYR A 111 30.48 11.78 5.07
C TYR A 111 29.83 12.76 4.08
N GLU A 112 29.59 12.33 2.84
CA GLU A 112 28.94 13.15 1.80
C GLU A 112 27.60 12.55 1.37
N ALA A 113 27.37 11.27 1.69
CA ALA A 113 26.16 10.57 1.32
C ALA A 113 24.90 11.18 1.95
N SER A 114 23.81 11.13 1.19
CA SER A 114 22.45 11.44 1.61
C SER A 114 21.76 10.15 2.02
N PHE A 115 21.72 9.91 3.33
CA PHE A 115 21.11 8.72 3.91
C PHE A 115 20.36 9.07 5.20
N LEU A 116 19.51 8.16 5.64
CA LEU A 116 18.78 8.21 6.91
C LEU A 116 19.04 6.91 7.65
N VAL A 117 19.22 6.97 8.96
CA VAL A 117 19.46 5.77 9.78
C VAL A 117 18.51 5.69 10.97
N MET A 118 17.72 4.62 11.00
CA MET A 118 17.05 4.14 12.21
C MET A 118 18.06 3.35 13.02
N MET A 119 18.55 3.91 14.13
CA MET A 119 19.49 3.21 14.99
C MET A 119 18.86 2.93 16.35
N TYR A 120 18.50 1.69 16.62
CA TYR A 120 17.79 1.33 17.84
C TYR A 120 18.69 1.31 19.07
N LYS A 121 19.96 0.91 18.87
CA LYS A 121 20.95 0.78 19.95
C LYS A 121 22.28 1.37 19.49
N SER A 122 22.91 2.15 20.35
CA SER A 122 24.23 2.74 20.09
C SER A 122 25.30 1.64 19.98
N PRO A 123 26.07 1.57 18.88
CA PRO A 123 27.10 0.56 18.70
C PRO A 123 28.24 0.64 19.73
N LYS A 124 28.55 1.86 20.22
CA LYS A 124 29.67 2.10 21.13
C LYS A 124 29.28 2.01 22.60
N ALA A 125 28.12 2.54 22.96
CA ALA A 125 27.67 2.61 24.36
C ALA A 125 26.75 1.45 24.76
N ASP A 126 26.29 0.65 23.79
CA ASP A 126 25.30 -0.42 23.98
C ASP A 126 24.03 0.06 24.70
N GLN A 127 23.66 1.32 24.49
CA GLN A 127 22.46 1.95 25.05
C GLN A 127 21.35 2.09 24.01
N TRP A 128 20.11 1.89 24.43
CA TRP A 128 18.93 2.07 23.58
C TRP A 128 18.68 3.55 23.28
N ILE A 129 18.44 3.87 22.01
CA ILE A 129 18.15 5.23 21.56
C ILE A 129 16.64 5.43 21.60
N ILE A 130 16.15 6.03 22.68
CA ILE A 130 14.70 6.15 22.96
C ILE A 130 13.95 6.89 21.85
N SER A 131 14.52 7.95 21.26
CA SER A 131 13.88 8.67 20.15
C SER A 131 13.60 7.79 18.93
N GLN A 132 14.48 6.82 18.66
CA GLN A 132 14.37 5.88 17.54
C GLN A 132 13.36 4.77 17.85
N LEU A 133 13.30 4.30 19.10
CA LEU A 133 12.27 3.39 19.56
C LEU A 133 10.87 4.03 19.51
N LEU A 134 10.76 5.30 19.91
CA LEU A 134 9.50 6.05 19.81
C LEU A 134 9.08 6.26 18.35
N ALA A 135 10.01 6.62 17.46
CA ALA A 135 9.74 6.76 16.02
C ALA A 135 9.25 5.42 15.42
N CYS A 136 9.89 4.32 15.79
CA CYS A 136 9.46 2.99 15.36
C CYS A 136 8.10 2.59 15.94
N GLY A 137 7.86 2.81 17.23
CA GLY A 137 6.57 2.56 17.86
C GLY A 137 5.44 3.34 17.17
N TYR A 138 5.70 4.60 16.83
CA TYR A 138 4.81 5.42 16.03
C TYR A 138 4.52 4.78 14.66
N MET A 139 5.55 4.43 13.87
CA MET A 139 5.35 3.79 12.56
C MET A 139 4.56 2.48 12.67
N CYS A 140 4.88 1.62 13.64
CA CYS A 140 4.17 0.37 13.89
C CYS A 140 2.70 0.61 14.27
N SER A 141 2.40 1.64 15.07
CA SER A 141 1.02 1.99 15.44
C SER A 141 0.20 2.51 14.25
N VAL A 142 0.79 3.33 13.39
CA VAL A 142 0.15 3.80 12.14
C VAL A 142 -0.13 2.61 11.22
N MET A 143 0.85 1.71 11.03
CA MET A 143 0.63 0.52 10.22
C MET A 143 -0.47 -0.36 10.80
N SER A 144 -0.43 -0.64 12.10
CA SER A 144 -1.41 -1.51 12.77
C SER A 144 -2.83 -0.93 12.71
N SER A 145 -2.98 0.38 12.89
CA SER A 145 -4.28 1.06 12.78
C SER A 145 -4.83 1.01 11.35
N CYS A 146 -4.02 1.33 10.35
CA CYS A 146 -4.43 1.23 8.94
C CYS A 146 -4.81 -0.21 8.56
N PHE A 147 -4.03 -1.18 9.01
CA PHE A 147 -4.31 -2.60 8.75
C PHE A 147 -5.62 -3.05 9.39
N SER A 148 -5.90 -2.61 10.62
CA SER A 148 -7.14 -2.89 11.32
C SER A 148 -8.36 -2.32 10.58
N VAL A 149 -8.24 -1.10 10.04
CA VAL A 149 -9.28 -0.49 9.19
C VAL A 149 -9.51 -1.31 7.92
N ILE A 150 -8.44 -1.74 7.25
CA ILE A 150 -8.53 -2.59 6.05
C ILE A 150 -9.26 -3.89 6.36
N LEU A 151 -8.87 -4.60 7.43
CA LEU A 151 -9.51 -5.85 7.82
C LEU A 151 -10.98 -5.65 8.18
N PHE A 152 -11.28 -4.64 8.99
CA PHE A 152 -12.66 -4.34 9.41
C PHE A 152 -13.54 -3.97 8.21
N CYS A 153 -13.10 -3.03 7.37
CA CYS A 153 -13.86 -2.59 6.20
C CYS A 153 -13.98 -3.70 5.16
N GLY A 154 -12.90 -4.43 4.90
CA GLY A 154 -12.87 -5.57 3.98
C GLY A 154 -13.85 -6.66 4.43
N TRP A 155 -13.75 -7.10 5.68
CA TRP A 155 -14.63 -8.14 6.24
C TRP A 155 -16.11 -7.76 6.18
N ASN A 156 -16.46 -6.54 6.59
CA ASN A 156 -17.85 -6.10 6.56
C ASN A 156 -18.39 -5.97 5.13
N SER A 157 -17.58 -5.46 4.19
CA SER A 157 -17.96 -5.39 2.77
C SER A 157 -18.24 -6.78 2.19
N LEU A 158 -17.35 -7.74 2.50
CA LEU A 158 -17.48 -9.13 2.10
C LEU A 158 -18.74 -9.79 2.69
N LYS A 159 -19.01 -9.54 3.99
CA LYS A 159 -20.21 -10.03 4.68
C LYS A 159 -21.49 -9.49 4.05
N GLN A 160 -21.54 -8.18 3.79
CA GLN A 160 -22.70 -7.54 3.17
C GLN A 160 -22.99 -8.08 1.76
N MET A 161 -21.94 -8.20 0.93
CA MET A 161 -22.08 -8.79 -0.41
C MET A 161 -22.62 -10.23 -0.36
N LYS A 162 -22.17 -11.04 0.60
CA LYS A 162 -22.66 -12.40 0.80
C LYS A 162 -24.14 -12.43 1.19
N ASN A 163 -24.57 -11.53 2.07
CA ASN A 163 -25.97 -11.44 2.51
C ASN A 163 -26.90 -11.01 1.38
N CYS A 164 -26.47 -10.06 0.54
CA CYS A 164 -27.27 -9.63 -0.61
C CYS A 164 -27.32 -10.67 -1.74
N ALA A 165 -26.35 -11.59 -1.81
CA ALA A 165 -26.24 -12.56 -2.90
C ALA A 165 -27.41 -13.55 -3.02
N SER A 166 -28.15 -13.82 -1.93
CA SER A 166 -29.35 -14.68 -1.96
C SER A 166 -30.52 -14.07 -2.73
N HIS A 167 -30.56 -12.74 -2.85
CA HIS A 167 -31.64 -12.00 -3.51
C HIS A 167 -31.32 -11.63 -4.97
N MET A 168 -30.19 -12.09 -5.52
CA MET A 168 -29.71 -11.65 -6.83
C MET A 168 -29.91 -12.71 -7.93
N SER A 169 -30.12 -12.22 -9.16
CA SER A 169 -30.21 -13.07 -10.35
C SER A 169 -28.93 -13.90 -10.58
N SER A 170 -29.03 -14.99 -11.34
CA SER A 170 -27.89 -15.88 -11.62
C SER A 170 -26.69 -15.15 -12.23
N ARG A 171 -26.93 -14.19 -13.14
CA ARG A 171 -25.89 -13.37 -13.78
C ARG A 171 -25.22 -12.42 -12.78
N THR A 172 -25.99 -11.75 -11.93
CA THR A 172 -25.45 -10.82 -10.93
C THR A 172 -24.75 -11.54 -9.77
N ARG A 173 -25.22 -12.73 -9.40
CA ARG A 173 -24.58 -13.59 -8.40
C ARG A 173 -23.19 -14.05 -8.83
N GLU A 174 -23.00 -14.40 -10.11
CA GLU A 174 -21.70 -14.77 -10.66
C GLU A 174 -20.72 -13.59 -10.67
N LEU A 175 -21.19 -12.39 -11.04
CA LEU A 175 -20.38 -11.16 -10.99
C LEU A 175 -19.96 -10.83 -9.54
N ASN A 176 -20.89 -10.90 -8.59
CA ASN A 176 -20.59 -10.69 -7.17
C ASN A 176 -19.59 -11.71 -6.61
N ARG A 177 -19.66 -12.99 -7.03
CA ARG A 177 -18.66 -13.99 -6.62
C ARG A 177 -17.26 -13.63 -7.11
N GLN A 178 -17.13 -13.14 -8.35
CA GLN A 178 -15.83 -12.71 -8.89
C GLN A 178 -15.30 -11.46 -8.18
N LEU A 179 -16.18 -10.48 -7.92
CA LEU A 179 -15.83 -9.30 -7.14
C LEU A 179 -15.38 -9.68 -5.71
N PHE A 180 -16.05 -10.64 -5.08
CA PHE A 180 -15.70 -11.16 -3.75
C PHE A 180 -14.29 -11.78 -3.72
N VAL A 181 -14.01 -12.70 -4.66
CA VAL A 181 -12.69 -13.35 -4.77
C VAL A 181 -11.60 -12.32 -5.06
N THR A 182 -11.88 -11.38 -5.96
CA THR A 182 -10.95 -10.30 -6.31
C THR A 182 -10.66 -9.42 -5.10
N LEU A 183 -11.69 -9.03 -4.31
CA LEU A 183 -11.51 -8.26 -3.09
C LEU A 183 -10.63 -8.99 -2.05
N GLY A 184 -10.85 -10.29 -1.88
CA GLY A 184 -10.04 -11.11 -0.98
C GLY A 184 -8.57 -11.12 -1.38
N ILE A 185 -8.28 -11.34 -2.67
CA ILE A 185 -6.91 -11.32 -3.21
C ILE A 185 -6.29 -9.92 -3.12
N GLN A 186 -7.06 -8.87 -3.43
CA GLN A 186 -6.63 -7.48 -3.27
C GLN A 186 -6.38 -7.08 -1.82
N THR A 187 -6.99 -7.77 -0.84
CA THR A 187 -6.68 -7.56 0.58
C THR A 187 -5.37 -8.24 0.96
N LEU A 188 -5.08 -9.41 0.38
CA LEU A 188 -3.86 -10.16 0.65
C LEU A 188 -2.62 -9.55 -0.06
N LEU A 189 -2.80 -8.98 -1.24
CA LEU A 189 -1.70 -8.43 -2.03
C LEU A 189 -0.89 -7.36 -1.26
N PRO A 190 -1.49 -6.28 -0.73
CA PRO A 190 -0.75 -5.30 0.07
C PRO A 190 -0.14 -5.87 1.33
N VAL A 191 -0.71 -6.93 1.92
CA VAL A 191 -0.10 -7.59 3.07
C VAL A 191 1.26 -8.14 2.69
N ILE A 192 1.35 -8.81 1.53
CA ILE A 192 2.57 -9.45 1.04
C ILE A 192 3.53 -8.42 0.44
N THR A 193 3.03 -7.41 -0.28
CA THR A 193 3.88 -6.47 -1.05
C THR A 193 4.20 -5.17 -0.32
N MET A 194 3.49 -4.82 0.77
CA MET A 194 3.71 -3.58 1.52
C MET A 194 3.91 -3.83 3.02
N TYR A 195 2.90 -4.39 3.70
CA TYR A 195 2.92 -4.48 5.17
C TYR A 195 3.99 -5.41 5.71
N LEU A 196 4.07 -6.63 5.18
CA LEU A 196 5.06 -7.62 5.60
C LEU A 196 6.49 -7.14 5.32
N PRO A 197 6.87 -6.72 4.09
CA PRO A 197 8.24 -6.31 3.83
C PRO A 197 8.64 -5.03 4.58
N VAL A 198 7.74 -4.04 4.75
CA VAL A 198 8.03 -2.83 5.52
C VAL A 198 8.10 -3.12 7.03
N GLY A 199 7.15 -3.90 7.55
CA GLY A 199 7.09 -4.26 8.96
C GLY A 199 8.31 -5.08 9.39
N LEU A 200 8.73 -6.05 8.57
CA LEU A 200 9.90 -6.88 8.86
C LEU A 200 11.19 -6.05 8.87
N ILE A 201 11.43 -5.16 7.90
CA ILE A 201 12.69 -4.39 7.88
C ILE A 201 12.78 -3.37 9.04
N ILE A 202 11.65 -2.93 9.58
CA ILE A 202 11.60 -2.04 10.74
C ILE A 202 11.77 -2.86 12.03
N VAL A 203 11.05 -3.96 12.19
CA VAL A 203 10.99 -4.69 13.47
C VAL A 203 12.18 -5.64 13.67
N LEU A 204 12.66 -6.33 12.63
CA LEU A 204 13.74 -7.32 12.76
C LEU A 204 15.06 -6.77 13.35
N PRO A 205 15.54 -5.56 12.96
CA PRO A 205 16.77 -5.02 13.53
C PRO A 205 16.66 -4.69 15.03
N ILE A 206 15.45 -4.50 15.59
CA ILE A 206 15.28 -4.32 17.04
C ILE A 206 15.79 -5.55 17.80
N PHE A 207 15.56 -6.75 17.24
CA PHE A 207 16.01 -8.03 17.78
C PHE A 207 17.47 -8.36 17.42
N GLY A 208 18.13 -7.52 16.63
CA GLY A 208 19.48 -7.76 16.11
C GLY A 208 19.52 -8.73 14.93
N ILE A 209 18.37 -8.96 14.26
CA ILE A 209 18.33 -9.77 13.04
C ILE A 209 18.66 -8.87 11.85
N GLU A 210 19.83 -9.10 11.26
CA GLU A 210 20.32 -8.33 10.11
C GLU A 210 19.74 -8.89 8.81
N VAL A 211 19.01 -8.04 8.08
CA VAL A 211 18.49 -8.36 6.75
C VAL A 211 19.51 -8.01 5.65
N GLY A 212 20.53 -7.20 5.98
CA GLY A 212 21.57 -6.76 5.05
C GLY A 212 20.99 -6.09 3.80
N VAL A 213 21.57 -6.41 2.63
CA VAL A 213 21.16 -5.87 1.31
C VAL A 213 19.75 -6.32 0.92
N ALA A 214 19.22 -7.43 1.47
CA ALA A 214 17.89 -7.90 1.12
C ALA A 214 16.78 -6.90 1.51
N ALA A 215 17.07 -5.95 2.41
CA ALA A 215 16.18 -4.83 2.73
C ALA A 215 15.85 -3.97 1.49
N ASN A 216 16.71 -3.94 0.46
CA ASN A 216 16.41 -3.28 -0.81
C ASN A 216 15.18 -3.87 -1.52
N LYS A 217 14.86 -5.16 -1.30
CA LYS A 217 13.69 -5.79 -1.91
C LYS A 217 12.38 -5.14 -1.45
N THR A 218 12.34 -4.58 -0.25
CA THR A 218 11.15 -3.88 0.27
C THR A 218 10.77 -2.69 -0.61
N ALA A 219 11.75 -1.89 -1.06
CA ALA A 219 11.51 -0.80 -1.98
C ALA A 219 10.94 -1.29 -3.32
N ALA A 220 11.43 -2.43 -3.83
CA ALA A 220 10.94 -3.03 -5.06
C ALA A 220 9.50 -3.55 -4.93
N PHE A 221 9.17 -4.28 -3.86
CA PHE A 221 7.82 -4.78 -3.61
C PHE A 221 6.80 -3.64 -3.49
N LEU A 222 7.19 -2.56 -2.81
CA LEU A 222 6.37 -1.36 -2.70
C LEU A 222 6.15 -0.69 -4.05
N GLY A 223 7.20 -0.59 -4.87
CA GLY A 223 7.12 -0.04 -6.23
C GLY A 223 6.28 -0.88 -7.19
N LEU A 224 6.23 -2.20 -6.99
CA LEU A 224 5.41 -3.11 -7.81
C LEU A 224 3.92 -3.05 -7.46
N TYR A 225 3.56 -2.74 -6.21
CA TYR A 225 2.17 -2.79 -5.74
C TYR A 225 1.18 -2.02 -6.63
N PRO A 226 1.42 -0.75 -7.02
CA PRO A 226 0.50 0.00 -7.87
C PRO A 226 0.25 -0.63 -9.25
N ALA A 227 1.19 -1.43 -9.77
CA ALA A 227 1.02 -2.16 -11.02
C ALA A 227 0.29 -3.49 -10.83
N LEU A 228 0.53 -4.18 -9.72
CA LEU A 228 -0.07 -5.49 -9.43
C LEU A 228 -1.56 -5.41 -9.11
N ASP A 229 -2.01 -4.37 -8.38
CA ASP A 229 -3.43 -4.20 -8.01
C ASP A 229 -4.39 -4.15 -9.21
N PRO A 230 -4.20 -3.27 -10.22
CA PRO A 230 -5.05 -3.26 -11.41
C PRO A 230 -4.86 -4.51 -12.27
N LEU A 231 -3.65 -5.07 -12.34
CA LEU A 231 -3.38 -6.30 -13.11
C LEU A 231 -4.20 -7.48 -12.58
N ILE A 232 -4.25 -7.66 -11.26
CA ILE A 232 -5.06 -8.71 -10.62
C ILE A 232 -6.55 -8.49 -10.92
N ALA A 233 -7.04 -7.25 -10.83
CA ALA A 233 -8.42 -6.94 -11.17
C ALA A 233 -8.75 -7.28 -12.64
N MET A 234 -7.87 -6.93 -13.58
CA MET A 234 -8.03 -7.22 -15.01
C MET A 234 -8.06 -8.71 -15.33
N LEU A 235 -7.24 -9.52 -14.64
CA LEU A 235 -7.14 -10.96 -14.88
C LEU A 235 -8.28 -11.77 -14.23
N LEU A 236 -8.79 -11.34 -13.06
CA LEU A 236 -9.80 -12.08 -12.30
C LEU A 236 -11.25 -11.77 -12.71
N ILE A 237 -11.53 -10.56 -13.17
CA ILE A 237 -12.89 -10.15 -13.56
C ILE A 237 -13.16 -10.59 -15.01
N LYS A 238 -14.15 -11.47 -15.22
CA LYS A 238 -14.41 -12.07 -16.54
C LYS A 238 -14.66 -11.04 -17.63
N ASP A 239 -15.39 -9.96 -17.34
CA ASP A 239 -15.71 -8.95 -18.35
C ASP A 239 -14.44 -8.19 -18.81
N PHE A 240 -13.54 -7.83 -17.89
CA PHE A 240 -12.24 -7.25 -18.26
C PHE A 240 -11.39 -8.23 -19.07
N ARG A 241 -11.30 -9.48 -18.61
CA ARG A 241 -10.56 -10.53 -19.31
C ARG A 241 -11.11 -10.77 -20.73
N ASN A 242 -12.43 -10.81 -20.91
CA ASN A 242 -13.02 -11.04 -22.22
C ASN A 242 -12.74 -9.88 -23.19
N VAL A 243 -12.70 -8.65 -22.70
CA VAL A 243 -12.28 -7.49 -23.51
C VAL A 243 -10.80 -7.57 -23.88
N ILE A 244 -9.91 -7.85 -22.90
CA ILE A 244 -8.46 -7.94 -23.12
C ILE A 244 -8.09 -9.07 -24.09
N PHE A 245 -8.72 -10.24 -23.96
CA PHE A 245 -8.46 -11.40 -24.82
C PHE A 245 -9.38 -11.45 -26.05
N CYS A 246 -10.05 -10.34 -26.40
CA CYS A 246 -10.93 -10.22 -27.56
C CYS A 246 -11.94 -11.37 -27.72
N LYS A 247 -12.45 -11.91 -26.61
CA LYS A 247 -13.51 -12.91 -26.63
C LYS A 247 -14.83 -12.16 -26.77
N ALA A 248 -15.20 -11.84 -28.01
CA ALA A 248 -16.49 -11.24 -28.34
C ALA A 248 -17.61 -12.09 -27.71
N LYS A 249 -18.43 -11.47 -26.85
CA LYS A 249 -19.77 -12.01 -26.62
C LYS A 249 -20.50 -11.81 -27.94
N ALA A 250 -20.77 -12.90 -28.66
CA ALA A 250 -21.87 -12.90 -29.61
C ALA A 250 -23.12 -12.52 -28.81
N VAL A 251 -23.51 -11.25 -28.87
CA VAL A 251 -24.77 -10.77 -28.32
C VAL A 251 -25.82 -11.41 -29.21
N GLY A 252 -26.37 -12.53 -28.75
CA GLY A 252 -27.56 -13.11 -29.34
C GLY A 252 -28.66 -12.07 -29.29
N VAL A 253 -28.91 -11.43 -30.43
CA VAL A 253 -30.14 -10.68 -30.67
C VAL A 253 -31.25 -11.70 -30.54
N GLN A 254 -31.91 -11.77 -29.38
CA GLN A 254 -33.22 -12.38 -29.30
C GLN A 254 -34.15 -11.46 -30.10
N SER A 255 -34.34 -11.79 -31.37
CA SER A 255 -35.44 -11.27 -32.18
C SER A 255 -36.73 -11.63 -31.46
N VAL A 256 -37.36 -10.63 -30.86
CA VAL A 256 -38.78 -10.66 -30.51
C VAL A 256 -39.52 -10.76 -31.83
N VAL A 257 -39.76 -11.99 -32.29
CA VAL A 257 -40.62 -12.24 -33.44
C VAL A 257 -42.05 -11.96 -33.00
N SER A 258 -42.58 -10.90 -33.60
CA SER A 258 -43.95 -10.41 -33.52
C SER A 258 -44.97 -11.53 -33.74
N ASN A 259 -45.81 -11.80 -32.73
CA ASN A 259 -47.10 -12.46 -32.94
C ASN A 259 -48.17 -11.38 -33.07
N THR A 260 -48.31 -10.84 -34.28
CA THR A 260 -49.51 -10.09 -34.68
C THR A 260 -50.03 -10.68 -35.98
N SER A 261 -51.32 -10.98 -35.99
CA SER A 261 -52.16 -11.34 -37.14
C SER A 261 -52.15 -12.82 -37.59
N LYS A 262 -53.12 -13.57 -37.07
CA LYS A 262 -54.08 -14.35 -37.89
C LYS A 262 -55.38 -14.53 -37.09
N ASN A 263 -56.38 -13.71 -37.41
CA ASN A 263 -57.73 -14.16 -37.74
C ASN A 263 -58.63 -12.95 -37.99
N GLY A 264 -58.69 -12.52 -39.24
CA GLY A 264 -59.89 -11.91 -39.79
C GLY A 264 -60.82 -13.01 -40.28
N THR A 265 -62.10 -12.86 -39.90
CA THR A 265 -63.31 -13.14 -40.70
C THR A 265 -63.44 -14.48 -41.43
N ASN A 266 -64.43 -15.29 -41.04
CA ASN A 266 -65.61 -15.56 -41.87
C ASN A 266 -66.68 -16.38 -41.14
N GLN A 267 -67.93 -15.95 -41.36
CA GLN A 267 -69.25 -16.51 -41.00
C GLN A 267 -69.77 -16.29 -39.57
#